data_AF-A0A523ZBA4-F1
#
_entry.id   AF-A0A523ZBA4-F1
#
_cell.length_a   1.000
_cell.length_b   1.000
_cell.length_c   1.000
_cell.angle_alpha   90.00
_cell.angle_beta   90.00
_cell.angle_gamma   90.00
#
_symmetry.space_group_name_H-M   'P 1'
#
loop_
_entity.id
_entity.type
_entity.pdbx_description
1 polymer ?
#
loop_
_entity_poly.entity_id
_entity_poly.type
_entity_poly.pdbx_seq_one_letter_code
_entity_poly.pdbx_strand_id
1 'polypeptide(L)'
;MKMLSKNYLTYKIYDELLRGSVEPSRLIEIGRGEKPYVAMTKPYVTEHLGLNYQHPLHDKSKIDLFGTVYEISVEDKYFDVVLCTAVLEHLEESDRATEEAIEF
;
A
#
# COMPACT_ATOMS: atom_id res chain seq x y z
N MET A 1 21.47 -11.54 -11.92
CA MET A 1 21.30 -10.21 -12.54
C MET A 1 20.34 -9.42 -11.67
N LYS A 2 20.80 -8.39 -10.93
CA LYS A 2 19.89 -7.53 -10.15
C LYS A 2 19.02 -6.79 -11.16
N MET A 3 17.73 -7.10 -11.19
CA MET A 3 16.76 -6.30 -11.93
C MET A 3 16.85 -4.89 -11.36
N LEU A 4 17.38 -3.94 -12.13
CA LEU A 4 17.17 -2.53 -11.83
C LEU A 4 15.68 -2.31 -11.98
N SER A 5 14.99 -2.14 -10.85
CA SER A 5 13.56 -1.85 -10.89
C SER A 5 13.38 -0.57 -11.70
N LYS A 6 12.41 -0.56 -12.63
CA LYS A 6 12.17 0.55 -13.56
C LYS A 6 11.91 1.90 -12.86
N ASN A 7 11.76 1.91 -11.53
CA ASN A 7 11.39 3.04 -10.69
C ASN A 7 12.42 3.34 -9.57
N TYR A 8 13.71 3.02 -9.76
CA TYR A 8 14.75 3.22 -8.72
C TYR A 8 14.75 4.64 -8.09
N LEU A 9 14.62 5.68 -8.90
CA LEU A 9 14.59 7.06 -8.42
C LEU A 9 13.36 7.31 -7.52
N THR A 10 12.19 6.84 -7.95
CA THR A 10 10.95 6.91 -7.19
C THR A 10 11.08 6.19 -5.85
N TYR A 11 11.65 4.98 -5.83
CA TYR A 11 11.90 4.25 -4.58
C TYR A 11 12.85 5.00 -3.65
N LYS A 12 13.90 5.65 -4.19
CA LYS A 12 14.84 6.42 -3.39
C LYS A 12 14.19 7.65 -2.74
N ILE A 13 13.36 8.38 -3.50
CA ILE A 13 12.62 9.54 -2.98
C ILE A 13 11.65 9.09 -1.88
N TYR A 14 10.93 7.98 -2.08
CA TYR A 14 10.05 7.43 -1.05
C TYR A 14 10.82 6.96 0.19
N ASP A 15 11.98 6.31 0.04
CA ASP A 15 12.80 5.89 1.20
C ASP A 15 13.25 7.09 2.03
N GLU A 16 13.67 8.18 1.38
CA GLU A 16 14.04 9.43 2.06
C GLU A 16 12.84 10.08 2.76
N LEU A 17 11.66 10.08 2.13
CA LEU A 17 10.44 10.66 2.71
C LEU A 17 9.85 9.83 3.85
N LEU A 18 10.04 8.51 3.86
CA LEU A 18 9.51 7.64 4.92
C LEU A 18 10.45 7.53 6.12
N ARG A 19 11.75 7.77 5.90
CA ARG A 19 12.79 7.68 6.92
C ARG A 19 12.54 8.69 8.05
N GLY A 20 12.11 8.19 9.20
CA GLY A 20 11.84 8.99 10.40
C GLY A 20 10.48 9.68 10.39
N SER A 21 9.64 9.40 9.40
CA SER A 21 8.30 9.99 9.25
C SER A 21 7.19 9.09 9.77
N VAL A 22 7.54 7.84 10.08
CA VAL A 22 6.61 6.79 10.50
C VAL A 22 7.18 6.15 11.76
N GLU A 23 6.46 6.29 12.87
CA GLU A 23 6.69 5.47 14.07
C GLU A 23 6.40 3.99 13.74
N PRO A 24 6.88 3.02 14.53
CA PRO A 24 6.53 1.62 14.33
C PRO A 24 5.01 1.41 14.28
N SER A 25 4.49 1.19 13.07
CA SER A 25 3.06 1.27 12.76
C SER A 25 2.58 0.08 11.92
N ARG A 26 1.29 -0.23 11.98
CA ARG A 26 0.63 -1.16 11.06
C ARG A 26 0.31 -0.44 9.75
N LEU A 27 0.85 -0.95 8.64
CA LEU A 27 0.71 -0.35 7.32
C LEU A 27 -0.13 -1.22 6.39
N ILE A 28 -1.01 -0.57 5.63
CA ILE A 28 -1.72 -1.16 4.49
C ILE A 28 -1.30 -0.48 3.18
N GLU A 29 -0.90 -1.29 2.19
CA GLU A 29 -0.56 -0.87 0.82
C GLU A 29 -1.76 -1.14 -0.11
N ILE A 30 -2.33 -0.09 -0.69
CA ILE A 30 -3.48 -0.20 -1.60
C ILE A 30 -2.99 -0.46 -3.04
N GLY A 31 -3.61 -1.42 -3.73
CA GLY A 31 -3.55 -1.57 -5.18
C GLY A 31 -2.30 -2.25 -5.73
N ARG A 32 -1.52 -2.94 -4.89
CA ARG A 32 -0.31 -3.64 -5.34
C ARG A 32 -0.20 -5.04 -4.75
N GLY A 33 -0.39 -6.03 -5.61
CA GLY A 33 -0.20 -7.44 -5.28
C GLY A 33 1.26 -7.84 -5.13
N GLU A 34 2.22 -7.16 -5.77
CA GLU A 34 3.63 -7.60 -5.75
C GLU A 34 4.48 -7.06 -4.58
N LYS A 35 3.90 -6.17 -3.76
CA LYS A 35 4.51 -5.56 -2.56
C LYS A 35 5.94 -4.99 -2.77
N PRO A 36 6.15 -4.11 -3.74
CA PRO A 36 7.50 -3.62 -4.06
C PRO A 36 8.10 -2.73 -2.97
N TYR A 37 7.28 -2.17 -2.07
CA TYR A 37 7.71 -1.26 -1.01
C TYR A 37 7.99 -1.96 0.33
N VAL A 38 7.77 -3.27 0.44
CA VAL A 38 8.03 -4.03 1.68
C VAL A 38 9.47 -3.85 2.16
N ALA A 39 10.46 -3.97 1.26
CA ALA A 39 11.86 -3.85 1.67
C ALA A 39 12.20 -2.46 2.22
N MET A 40 11.57 -1.41 1.69
CA MET A 40 11.75 -0.02 2.09
C MET A 40 11.01 0.30 3.40
N THR A 41 9.80 -0.22 3.58
CA THR A 41 8.95 0.05 4.76
C THR A 41 9.32 -0.81 5.97
N LYS A 42 9.88 -2.01 5.76
CA LYS A 42 10.23 -2.98 6.82
C LYS A 42 10.96 -2.40 8.04
N PRO A 43 11.89 -1.43 7.92
CA PRO A 43 12.56 -0.84 9.09
C PRO A 43 11.65 0.03 9.96
N TYR A 44 10.49 0.45 9.45
CA TYR A 44 9.62 1.47 10.06
C TYR A 44 8.23 0.95 10.43
N VAL A 45 7.86 -0.29 10.09
CA VAL A 45 6.51 -0.84 10.30
C VAL A 45 6.55 -2.12 11.11
N THR A 46 5.54 -2.34 11.93
CA THR A 46 5.34 -3.58 12.70
C THR A 46 4.59 -4.64 11.89
N GLU A 47 3.78 -4.19 10.93
CA GLU A 47 2.98 -5.02 10.03
C GLU A 47 2.88 -4.32 8.66
N HIS A 48 2.89 -5.11 7.58
CA HIS A 48 2.69 -4.61 6.22
C HIS A 48 1.78 -5.57 5.45
N LEU A 49 0.53 -5.16 5.27
CA LEU A 49 -0.47 -5.87 4.48
C LEU A 49 -0.76 -5.15 3.16
N GLY A 50 -1.01 -5.93 2.11
CA GLY A 50 -1.38 -5.45 0.79
C GLY A 50 -2.83 -5.76 0.48
N LEU A 51 -3.58 -4.74 0.07
CA LEU A 51 -4.97 -4.83 -0.37
C LEU A 51 -5.04 -4.80 -1.90
N ASN A 52 -5.82 -5.71 -2.48
CA ASN A 52 -6.16 -5.66 -3.89
C ASN A 52 -7.54 -6.27 -4.18
N TYR A 53 -8.14 -5.89 -5.31
CA TYR A 53 -9.41 -6.46 -5.74
C TYR A 53 -9.25 -7.94 -6.13
N GLN A 54 -10.35 -8.69 -6.23
CA GLN A 54 -10.32 -10.16 -6.39
C GLN A 54 -9.74 -10.66 -7.71
N HIS A 55 -9.72 -9.82 -8.76
CA HIS A 55 -9.35 -10.21 -10.12
C HIS A 55 -8.21 -9.37 -10.71
N PRO A 56 -7.08 -9.19 -9.99
CA PRO A 56 -5.98 -8.39 -10.49
C PRO A 56 -5.38 -9.04 -11.74
N LEU A 57 -4.84 -8.19 -12.62
CA LEU A 57 -4.10 -8.63 -13.81
C LEU A 57 -2.74 -9.28 -13.46
N HIS A 58 -2.27 -9.07 -12.23
CA HIS A 58 -0.97 -9.51 -11.72
C HIS A 58 -1.07 -10.73 -10.81
N ASP A 59 0.09 -11.29 -10.45
CA ASP A 59 0.19 -12.41 -9.51
C ASP A 59 -0.49 -12.10 -8.17
N LYS A 60 -1.26 -13.06 -7.67
CA LYS A 60 -2.03 -12.96 -6.42
C LYS A 60 -1.28 -13.49 -5.20
N SER A 61 -0.14 -14.17 -5.41
CA SER A 61 0.57 -14.92 -4.35
C SER A 61 1.03 -14.10 -3.14
N LYS A 62 1.01 -12.77 -3.27
CA LYS A 62 1.53 -11.81 -2.29
C LYS A 62 0.46 -10.83 -1.78
N ILE A 63 -0.81 -11.04 -2.12
CA ILE A 63 -1.94 -10.27 -1.59
C ILE A 63 -2.34 -10.86 -0.24
N ASP A 64 -2.49 -10.04 0.80
CA ASP A 64 -2.97 -10.52 2.11
C ASP A 64 -4.47 -10.31 2.28
N LEU A 65 -5.00 -9.21 1.73
CA LEU A 65 -6.42 -8.85 1.82
C LEU A 65 -7.02 -8.69 0.43
N PHE A 66 -8.13 -9.38 0.19
CA PHE A 66 -8.95 -9.17 -0.99
C PHE A 66 -10.13 -8.26 -0.64
N GLY A 67 -10.26 -7.16 -1.37
CA GLY A 67 -11.29 -6.16 -1.13
C GLY A 67 -11.17 -4.99 -2.09
N THR A 68 -12.06 -4.01 -1.96
CA THR A 68 -11.94 -2.76 -2.71
C THR A 68 -11.41 -1.67 -1.79
N VAL A 69 -10.83 -0.61 -2.36
CA VAL A 69 -10.48 0.58 -1.58
C VAL A 69 -11.70 1.38 -1.12
N TYR A 70 -12.89 1.02 -1.59
CA TYR A 70 -14.15 1.66 -1.17
C TYR A 70 -14.79 1.00 0.05
N GLU A 71 -14.25 -0.14 0.47
CA GLU A 71 -14.71 -0.93 1.62
C GLU A 71 -13.59 -1.89 2.01
N ILE A 72 -12.78 -1.48 2.99
CA ILE A 72 -11.66 -2.28 3.48
C ILE A 72 -12.16 -3.10 4.66
N SER A 73 -12.35 -4.40 4.45
CA SER A 73 -12.98 -5.31 5.42
C SER A 73 -12.09 -5.63 6.65
N VAL A 74 -11.73 -4.61 7.41
CA VAL A 74 -11.05 -4.67 8.71
C VAL A 74 -11.83 -3.81 9.72
N GLU A 75 -11.42 -3.84 10.98
CA GLU A 75 -12.02 -2.96 12.00
C GLU A 75 -11.53 -1.52 11.83
N ASP A 76 -12.40 -0.54 12.10
CA ASP A 76 -12.01 0.88 12.12
C ASP A 76 -10.75 1.11 12.98
N LYS A 77 -9.81 1.91 12.47
CA LYS A 77 -8.51 2.25 13.06
C LYS A 77 -7.60 1.04 13.25
N TYR A 78 -7.77 0.00 12.44
CA TYR A 78 -6.86 -1.15 12.47
C TYR A 78 -5.48 -0.79 11.89
N PHE A 79 -5.37 0.06 10.88
CA PHE A 79 -4.08 0.49 10.35
C PHE A 79 -3.74 1.91 10.81
N ASP A 80 -2.46 2.13 11.08
CA ASP A 80 -1.96 3.45 11.49
C ASP A 80 -1.49 4.26 10.26
N VAL A 81 -1.17 3.58 9.16
CA VAL A 81 -0.63 4.18 7.92
C VAL A 81 -1.21 3.53 6.67
N VAL A 82 -1.63 4.36 5.72
CA VAL A 82 -2.03 3.94 4.38
C VAL A 82 -0.98 4.38 3.36
N LEU A 83 -0.48 3.43 2.55
CA LEU A 83 0.37 3.71 1.40
C LEU A 83 -0.40 3.47 0.11
N CYS A 84 -0.62 4.52 -0.66
CA CYS A 84 -1.29 4.46 -1.96
C CYS A 84 -0.40 5.12 -3.03
N THR A 85 0.12 4.33 -3.97
CA THR A 85 1.01 4.84 -5.03
C THR A 85 0.47 4.50 -6.41
N ALA A 86 0.11 5.53 -7.20
CA ALA A 86 -0.39 5.37 -8.56
C ALA A 86 -1.58 4.40 -8.67
N VAL A 87 -2.61 4.64 -7.84
CA VAL A 87 -3.85 3.86 -7.80
C VAL A 87 -5.08 4.76 -7.91
N LEU A 88 -5.09 5.92 -7.22
CA LEU A 88 -6.24 6.82 -7.19
C LEU A 88 -6.69 7.26 -8.60
N GLU A 89 -5.76 7.42 -9.54
CA GLU A 89 -6.05 7.79 -10.93
C GLU A 89 -6.82 6.72 -11.72
N HIS A 90 -6.94 5.51 -11.18
CA HIS A 90 -7.65 4.39 -11.78
C HIS A 90 -9.02 4.14 -11.13
N LEU A 91 -9.39 4.93 -10.12
CA LEU A 91 -10.63 4.79 -9.39
C LEU A 91 -11.73 5.66 -9.99
N GLU A 92 -12.94 5.10 -10.08
CA GLU A 92 -14.12 5.83 -10.54
C GLU A 92 -14.53 6.89 -9.51
N GLU A 93 -14.42 6.56 -8.22
CA GLU A 93 -14.77 7.41 -7.08
C GLU A 93 -13.54 7.67 -6.17
N SER A 94 -12.53 8.41 -6.64
CA SER A 94 -11.28 8.64 -5.88
C SER A 94 -11.51 9.31 -4.52
N ASP A 95 -12.51 10.17 -4.41
CA ASP A 95 -12.84 10.89 -3.17
C ASP A 95 -13.36 9.90 -2.12
N ARG A 96 -14.32 9.05 -2.50
CA ARG A 96 -14.85 7.98 -1.63
C ARG A 96 -13.77 7.01 -1.17
N ALA A 97 -12.83 6.65 -2.05
CA ALA A 97 -11.69 5.82 -1.69
C ALA A 97 -10.76 6.49 -0.66
N THR A 98 -10.63 7.81 -0.74
CA THR A 98 -9.83 8.59 0.21
C THR A 98 -10.55 8.72 1.54
N GLU A 99 -11.86 8.94 1.53
CA GLU A 99 -12.72 8.97 2.73
C GLU A 99 -12.65 7.64 3.49
N GLU A 100 -12.85 6.51 2.79
CA GLU A 100 -12.67 5.19 3.39
C GLU A 100 -11.28 5.07 4.02
N ALA A 101 -10.23 5.42 3.26
CA ALA A 101 -8.84 5.27 3.70
C ALA A 101 -8.43 6.13 4.91
N ILE A 102 -9.21 7.14 5.32
CA ILE A 102 -8.92 7.98 6.49
C ILE A 102 -9.83 7.66 7.69
N GLU A 103 -10.94 6.95 7.50
CA GLU A 103 -11.92 6.68 8.55
C GLU A 103 -11.86 5.26 9.12
N PHE A 104 -11.38 4.29 8.31
CA PHE A 104 -11.29 2.87 8.67
C PHE A 104 -10.07 2.50 9.54
#